data_AF-A0AAV5PVU1-F1
#
_entry.id   AF-A0AAV5PVU1-F1
#
_cell.length_a   1.000
_cell.length_b   1.000
_cell.length_c   1.000
_cell.angle_alpha   90.00
_cell.angle_beta   90.00
_cell.angle_gamma   90.00
#
_symmetry.space_group_name_H-M   'P 1'
#
loop_
_entity.id
_entity.type
_entity.pdbx_description
1 polymer ?
#
loop_
_entity_poly.entity_id
_entity_poly.type
_entity_poly.pdbx_seq_one_letter_code
_entity_poly.pdbx_strand_id
1 'polypeptide(L)'
;MFEWLIALLFGQRRSLGNVPGGGTNANANANASLNIPNYSSGSNEDSIDLQLKSLLYVYHRFEIHSLKPFLKYNENTDQFELDHHRLHHQQQHFHQVIPTATDNTKKILINSKLDKIYNIERFKEALVTDPYRILIDYPKNKFRSMLILSGHPSNNMSIPNLTIPNFQFLILEPGASLEEYIDVLVYKSGIYAEHKISNKVKVQLLLRILTRQEREKGVGALFDNDDRANIIRLYLQKLAFYIQVDRLYRASLKAKEREVKNSLLRYTNDSNIASYKTLKSQRSRIMRPQTILDSSPTSKGSFLQDDGLDYPYYSDTTESQASSSASSTNFVKFFTLEEKSVFREQSKMAVRIRIERERNMLLY
;
A
#
# COMPACT_ATOMS: atom_id res chain seq x y z
N MET A 1 -0.64 27.11 20.20
CA MET A 1 -1.23 25.92 20.84
C MET A 1 -1.12 24.64 19.98
N PHE A 2 -0.25 24.63 18.94
CA PHE A 2 -0.07 23.49 18.03
C PHE A 2 1.39 22.98 17.95
N GLU A 3 2.31 23.53 18.77
CA GLU A 3 3.72 23.10 18.82
C GLU A 3 4.04 22.16 19.98
N TRP A 4 3.09 21.88 20.87
CA TRP A 4 3.29 20.97 22.00
C TRP A 4 3.02 19.49 21.68
N LEU A 5 2.59 19.15 20.46
CA LEU A 5 2.20 17.76 20.11
C LEU A 5 3.32 16.96 19.41
N ILE A 6 4.40 17.61 18.96
CA ILE A 6 5.50 16.92 18.24
C ILE A 6 6.60 16.43 19.20
N ALA A 7 6.72 17.03 20.39
CA ALA A 7 7.72 16.63 21.39
C ALA A 7 7.38 15.34 22.16
N LEU A 8 6.17 14.79 21.99
CA LEU A 8 5.70 13.60 22.73
C LEU A 8 5.83 12.28 21.94
N LEU A 9 6.32 12.32 20.69
CA LEU A 9 6.48 11.13 19.84
C LEU A 9 7.93 10.61 19.73
N PHE A 10 8.92 11.31 20.31
CA PHE A 10 10.33 10.88 20.33
C PHE A 10 10.91 10.83 21.76
N GLY A 11 10.16 10.23 22.67
CA GLY A 11 10.57 9.95 24.05
C GLY A 11 11.67 8.91 24.14
N GLN A 12 12.91 9.39 24.08
CA GLN A 12 14.17 8.69 24.32
C GLN A 12 14.17 8.04 25.72
N ARG A 13 14.06 6.71 25.82
CA ARG A 13 14.37 5.96 27.06
C ARG A 13 15.88 5.68 27.11
N ARG A 14 16.65 6.61 27.68
CA ARG A 14 17.98 6.31 28.24
C ARG A 14 17.79 5.68 29.61
N SER A 15 18.04 4.38 29.72
CA SER A 15 18.23 3.69 31.01
C SER A 15 19.72 3.63 31.29
N LEU A 16 20.19 4.40 32.26
CA LEU A 16 21.54 4.31 32.82
C LEU A 16 21.49 3.60 34.18
N GLY A 17 22.38 2.62 34.33
CA GLY A 17 22.96 2.15 35.60
C GLY A 17 22.23 1.01 36.31
N ASN A 18 22.81 -0.20 36.38
CA ASN A 18 23.85 -0.51 37.38
C ASN A 18 24.38 -1.97 37.23
N VAL A 19 25.68 -2.13 37.42
CA VAL A 19 26.47 -3.38 37.65
C VAL A 19 27.17 -3.09 39.00
N PRO A 20 27.35 -4.01 40.00
CA PRO A 20 28.01 -5.31 39.84
C PRO A 20 27.56 -6.45 40.78
N GLY A 21 28.05 -7.67 40.50
CA GLY A 21 28.09 -8.76 41.50
C GLY A 21 28.28 -10.14 40.89
N GLY A 22 29.51 -10.68 41.00
CA GLY A 22 29.89 -11.99 40.46
C GLY A 22 29.33 -13.20 41.22
N GLY A 23 29.40 -14.36 40.56
CA GLY A 23 29.07 -15.66 41.13
C GLY A 23 29.11 -16.75 40.07
N THR A 24 30.27 -17.38 39.94
CA THR A 24 30.51 -18.59 39.13
C THR A 24 29.56 -19.71 39.53
N ASN A 25 28.81 -20.26 38.58
CA ASN A 25 28.42 -21.67 38.59
C ASN A 25 28.18 -22.16 37.16
N ALA A 26 29.19 -22.87 36.65
CA ALA A 26 29.15 -23.61 35.41
C ALA A 26 28.22 -24.82 35.57
N ASN A 27 26.96 -24.64 35.17
CA ASN A 27 26.11 -25.74 34.74
C ASN A 27 25.11 -25.20 33.71
N ALA A 28 25.65 -24.68 32.60
CA ALA A 28 24.89 -24.23 31.46
C ALA A 28 24.39 -25.46 30.70
N ASN A 29 23.26 -26.02 31.15
CA ASN A 29 22.34 -26.66 30.22
C ASN A 29 21.98 -25.58 29.20
N ALA A 30 22.65 -25.62 28.05
CA ALA A 30 22.37 -24.81 26.89
C ALA A 30 20.99 -25.18 26.34
N ASN A 31 19.94 -24.75 27.05
CA ASN A 31 18.66 -24.46 26.45
C ASN A 31 18.93 -23.29 25.51
N ALA A 32 19.44 -23.60 24.31
CA ALA A 32 19.54 -22.67 23.22
C ALA A 32 18.17 -22.01 23.11
N SER A 33 18.09 -20.75 23.55
CA SER A 33 16.86 -19.98 23.51
C SER A 33 16.39 -20.03 22.06
N LEU A 34 15.30 -20.75 21.81
CA LEU A 34 14.74 -20.88 20.47
C LEU A 34 14.50 -19.46 19.97
N ASN A 35 15.21 -19.09 18.90
CA ASN A 35 15.09 -17.76 18.31
C ASN A 35 13.76 -17.70 17.56
N ILE A 36 12.73 -17.22 18.24
CA ILE A 36 11.36 -17.10 17.72
C ILE A 36 11.27 -15.76 16.96
N PRO A 37 10.79 -15.74 15.71
CA PRO A 37 10.73 -14.53 14.91
C PRO A 37 9.75 -13.52 15.52
N ASN A 38 10.16 -12.26 15.53
CA ASN A 38 9.35 -11.14 15.98
C ASN A 38 8.70 -10.36 14.82
N TYR A 39 9.19 -10.58 13.59
CA TYR A 39 8.75 -9.87 12.38
C TYR A 39 8.90 -8.35 12.49
N SER A 40 9.83 -7.90 13.32
CA SER A 40 10.26 -6.51 13.45
C SER A 40 11.12 -6.10 12.26
N SER A 41 11.17 -4.80 12.01
CA SER A 41 12.02 -4.18 11.00
C SER A 41 13.00 -3.22 11.67
N GLY A 42 14.05 -2.84 10.95
CA GLY A 42 15.03 -1.87 11.44
C GLY A 42 16.11 -2.53 12.29
N SER A 43 16.59 -1.82 13.31
CA SER A 43 17.64 -2.30 14.22
C SER A 43 17.26 -3.55 15.01
N ASN A 44 15.95 -3.81 15.18
CA ASN A 44 15.42 -4.99 15.88
C ASN A 44 14.98 -6.11 14.92
N GLU A 45 15.41 -6.09 13.65
CA GLU A 45 15.02 -7.14 12.70
C GLU A 45 15.55 -8.53 13.11
N ASP A 46 14.80 -9.58 12.76
CA ASP A 46 15.24 -10.96 12.98
C ASP A 46 16.49 -11.27 12.13
N SER A 47 17.27 -12.30 12.47
CA SER A 47 18.39 -12.69 11.61
C SER A 47 17.90 -13.10 10.20
N ILE A 48 18.68 -12.83 9.16
CA ILE A 48 18.29 -13.10 7.76
C ILE A 48 17.84 -14.55 7.56
N ASP A 49 18.57 -15.51 8.12
CA ASP A 49 18.23 -16.93 8.02
C ASP A 49 16.89 -17.27 8.71
N LEU A 50 16.56 -16.57 9.81
CA LEU A 50 15.28 -16.72 10.51
C LEU A 50 14.14 -16.06 9.74
N GLN A 51 14.37 -14.87 9.17
CA GLN A 51 13.41 -14.20 8.29
C GLN A 51 13.07 -15.09 7.09
N LEU A 52 14.07 -15.61 6.39
CA LEU A 52 13.87 -16.49 5.23
C LEU A 52 12.99 -17.71 5.56
N LYS A 53 13.33 -18.44 6.64
CA LYS A 53 12.60 -19.65 7.05
C LYS A 53 11.17 -19.33 7.50
N SER A 54 11.03 -18.30 8.32
CA SER A 54 9.73 -17.92 8.90
C SER A 54 8.80 -17.30 7.84
N LEU A 55 9.31 -16.42 6.97
CA LEU A 55 8.54 -15.80 5.89
C LEU A 55 8.12 -16.81 4.82
N LEU A 56 9.00 -17.77 4.49
CA LEU A 56 8.64 -18.89 3.62
C LEU A 56 7.52 -19.73 4.24
N TYR A 57 7.62 -20.05 5.53
CA TYR A 57 6.58 -20.81 6.21
C TYR A 57 5.23 -20.08 6.21
N VAL A 58 5.19 -18.81 6.63
CA VAL A 58 3.93 -18.04 6.69
C VAL A 58 3.33 -17.77 5.31
N TYR A 59 4.16 -17.62 4.27
CA TYR A 59 3.69 -17.49 2.90
C TYR A 59 2.79 -18.65 2.48
N HIS A 60 3.24 -19.87 2.74
CA HIS A 60 2.48 -21.08 2.44
C HIS A 60 1.35 -21.31 3.46
N ARG A 61 1.60 -21.06 4.75
CA ARG A 61 0.64 -21.28 5.83
C ARG A 61 -0.63 -20.43 5.69
N PHE A 62 -0.48 -19.18 5.25
CA PHE A 62 -1.58 -18.23 5.06
C PHE A 62 -1.95 -18.02 3.59
N GLU A 63 -1.37 -18.79 2.67
CA GLU A 63 -1.59 -18.64 1.22
C GLU A 63 -1.57 -17.17 0.77
N ILE A 64 -0.52 -16.42 1.12
CA ILE A 64 -0.52 -14.94 0.99
C ILE A 64 -0.88 -14.46 -0.43
N HIS A 65 -0.52 -15.23 -1.44
CA HIS A 65 -0.86 -14.98 -2.84
C HIS A 65 -2.38 -15.00 -3.13
N SER A 66 -3.15 -15.84 -2.42
CA SER A 66 -4.59 -16.04 -2.60
C SER A 66 -5.46 -15.12 -1.72
N LEU A 67 -4.82 -14.22 -0.95
CA LEU A 67 -5.52 -13.22 -0.15
C LEU A 67 -6.39 -12.31 -1.03
N LYS A 68 -7.61 -12.08 -0.57
CA LYS A 68 -8.52 -11.08 -1.13
C LYS A 68 -8.00 -9.66 -0.87
N PRO A 69 -8.51 -8.66 -1.61
CA PRO A 69 -8.05 -7.29 -1.45
C PRO A 69 -8.39 -6.63 -0.11
N PHE A 70 -9.33 -7.15 0.66
CA PHE A 70 -9.69 -6.61 1.98
C PHE A 70 -9.75 -7.72 3.02
N LEU A 71 -9.40 -7.38 4.26
CA LEU A 71 -9.62 -8.23 5.42
C LEU A 71 -11.13 -8.44 5.64
N LYS A 72 -11.49 -9.61 6.16
CA LYS A 72 -12.86 -9.90 6.59
C LYS A 72 -13.01 -9.54 8.05
N TYR A 73 -14.04 -8.76 8.36
CA TYR A 73 -14.43 -8.52 9.74
C TYR A 73 -15.19 -9.74 10.28
N ASN A 74 -14.79 -10.24 11.44
CA ASN A 74 -15.45 -11.34 12.13
C ASN A 74 -16.27 -10.77 13.29
N GLU A 75 -17.59 -10.77 13.13
CA GLU A 75 -18.55 -10.24 14.11
C GLU A 75 -18.48 -10.97 15.46
N ASN A 76 -18.05 -12.24 15.49
CA ASN A 76 -18.02 -13.02 16.73
C ASN A 76 -16.79 -12.70 17.60
N THR A 77 -15.67 -12.35 16.97
CA THR A 77 -14.40 -12.06 17.67
C THR A 77 -14.12 -10.57 17.75
N ASP A 78 -14.92 -9.73 17.07
CA ASP A 78 -14.69 -8.30 16.88
C ASP A 78 -13.28 -8.02 16.32
N GLN A 79 -12.81 -8.89 15.43
CA GLN A 79 -11.46 -8.81 14.87
C GLN A 79 -11.45 -8.94 13.35
N PHE A 80 -10.44 -8.32 12.74
CA PHE A 80 -10.15 -8.51 11.33
C PHE A 80 -9.36 -9.79 11.10
N GLU A 81 -9.78 -10.56 10.11
CA GLU A 81 -9.16 -11.81 9.70
C GLU A 81 -8.74 -11.76 8.23
N LEU A 82 -7.70 -12.54 7.91
CA LEU A 82 -7.27 -12.76 6.54
C LEU A 82 -8.38 -13.52 5.78
N ASP A 83 -8.81 -12.97 4.65
CA ASP A 83 -9.81 -13.59 3.77
C ASP A 83 -9.15 -14.02 2.46
N HIS A 84 -9.53 -15.19 1.97
CA HIS A 84 -8.93 -15.84 0.82
C HIS A 84 -9.97 -15.98 -0.29
N HIS A 85 -9.50 -16.00 -1.54
CA HIS A 85 -10.31 -16.47 -2.66
C HIS A 85 -10.55 -17.97 -2.45
N ARG A 86 -11.62 -18.33 -1.71
CA ARG A 86 -12.00 -19.72 -1.48
C ARG A 86 -12.13 -20.43 -2.83
N LEU A 87 -11.16 -21.30 -3.15
CA LEU A 87 -11.40 -22.39 -4.08
C LEU A 87 -12.38 -23.31 -3.35
N HIS A 88 -13.64 -23.27 -3.76
CA HIS A 88 -14.79 -23.82 -3.04
C HIS A 88 -14.82 -25.37 -2.93
N HIS A 89 -13.68 -26.07 -3.12
CA HIS A 89 -13.66 -27.52 -3.30
C HIS A 89 -12.71 -28.34 -2.42
N GLN A 90 -11.99 -27.81 -1.43
CA GLN A 90 -11.00 -28.65 -0.73
C GLN A 90 -10.76 -28.41 0.76
N GLN A 91 -11.73 -27.89 1.52
CA GLN A 91 -11.53 -27.67 2.96
C GLN A 91 -11.77 -28.89 3.88
N GLN A 92 -12.12 -30.08 3.36
CA GLN A 92 -12.38 -31.24 4.25
C GLN A 92 -11.24 -32.27 4.39
N HIS A 93 -10.10 -32.12 3.70
CA HIS A 93 -8.98 -33.07 3.86
C HIS A 93 -7.58 -32.43 3.86
N PHE A 94 -7.34 -31.41 4.70
CA PHE A 94 -5.98 -30.89 4.95
C PHE A 94 -5.13 -31.81 5.86
N HIS A 95 -5.08 -33.10 5.52
CA HIS A 95 -3.91 -33.97 5.75
C HIS A 95 -3.23 -34.37 4.44
N GLN A 96 -3.75 -33.97 3.28
CA GLN A 96 -3.15 -34.24 1.96
C GLN A 96 -2.21 -33.09 1.61
N VAL A 97 -0.89 -33.29 1.58
CA VAL A 97 -0.16 -33.67 0.36
C VAL A 97 -0.72 -32.91 -0.83
N ILE A 98 -0.38 -31.63 -0.94
CA ILE A 98 -0.42 -30.93 -2.23
C ILE A 98 0.63 -31.63 -3.10
N PRO A 99 0.24 -32.42 -4.11
CA PRO A 99 1.17 -32.95 -5.08
C PRO A 99 1.27 -31.88 -6.16
N THR A 100 2.18 -30.93 -6.00
CA THR A 100 2.61 -30.15 -7.17
C THR A 100 3.44 -31.09 -8.03
N ALA A 101 2.80 -31.61 -9.08
CA ALA A 101 3.49 -32.28 -10.16
C ALA A 101 4.52 -31.29 -10.72
N THR A 102 5.75 -31.78 -10.90
CA THR A 102 6.94 -31.10 -11.41
C THR A 102 7.73 -30.24 -10.39
N ASP A 103 8.94 -30.74 -10.12
CA ASP A 103 10.11 -30.13 -9.49
C ASP A 103 10.08 -29.76 -8.00
N ASN A 104 10.70 -30.65 -7.20
CA ASN A 104 11.60 -30.43 -6.05
C ASN A 104 11.22 -29.41 -4.95
N THR A 105 10.04 -28.82 -5.00
CA THR A 105 9.50 -27.97 -3.95
C THR A 105 9.04 -28.89 -2.83
N LYS A 106 9.96 -29.14 -1.89
CA LYS A 106 9.71 -29.83 -0.63
C LYS A 106 8.36 -29.36 -0.09
N LYS A 107 7.37 -30.24 -0.13
CA LYS A 107 6.04 -29.99 0.41
C LYS A 107 6.19 -29.46 1.84
N ILE A 108 5.93 -28.17 2.03
CA ILE A 108 6.08 -27.55 3.36
C ILE A 108 5.06 -28.19 4.28
N LEU A 109 5.57 -28.85 5.31
CA LEU A 109 4.75 -29.50 6.33
C LEU A 109 4.11 -28.40 7.18
N ILE A 110 2.80 -28.18 7.01
CA ILE A 110 2.04 -27.31 7.91
C ILE A 110 1.81 -28.08 9.20
N ASN A 111 2.33 -27.56 10.33
CA ASN A 111 2.29 -28.26 11.61
C ASN A 111 2.12 -27.25 12.75
N SER A 112 1.25 -27.54 13.72
CA SER A 112 1.00 -26.69 14.90
C SER A 112 2.26 -26.41 15.74
N LYS A 113 3.26 -27.31 15.69
CA LYS A 113 4.58 -27.06 16.31
C LYS A 113 5.34 -25.96 15.58
N LEU A 114 5.30 -25.94 14.24
CA LEU A 114 5.92 -24.89 13.43
C LEU A 114 5.16 -23.57 13.56
N ASP A 115 3.84 -23.61 13.72
CA ASP A 115 3.03 -22.42 14.01
C ASP A 115 3.53 -21.69 15.28
N LYS A 116 3.92 -22.45 16.32
CA LYS A 116 4.54 -21.90 17.54
C LYS A 116 5.98 -21.44 17.31
N ILE A 117 6.80 -22.25 16.64
CA ILE A 117 8.23 -21.93 16.39
C ILE A 117 8.37 -20.65 15.57
N TYR A 118 7.54 -20.48 14.55
CA TYR A 118 7.53 -19.30 13.68
C TYR A 118 6.52 -18.24 14.10
N ASN A 119 5.88 -18.38 15.27
CA ASN A 119 5.01 -17.36 15.84
C ASN A 119 4.00 -16.76 14.84
N ILE A 120 3.18 -17.63 14.25
CA ILE A 120 2.23 -17.21 13.20
C ILE A 120 1.22 -16.18 13.69
N GLU A 121 0.93 -16.17 15.00
CA GLU A 121 0.03 -15.19 15.62
C GLU A 121 0.65 -13.81 15.60
N ARG A 122 1.94 -13.69 15.92
CA ARG A 122 2.66 -12.40 15.84
C ARG A 122 2.76 -11.89 14.41
N PHE A 123 2.99 -12.78 13.45
CA PHE A 123 2.94 -12.42 12.03
C PHE A 123 1.56 -11.90 11.63
N LYS A 124 0.49 -12.61 12.01
CA LYS A 124 -0.90 -12.22 11.74
C LYS A 124 -1.19 -10.87 12.37
N GLU A 125 -0.84 -10.69 13.64
CA GLU A 125 -0.94 -9.43 14.39
C GLU A 125 -0.27 -8.30 13.61
N ALA A 126 0.98 -8.48 13.16
CA ALA A 126 1.71 -7.48 12.40
C ALA A 126 0.97 -7.04 11.11
N LEU A 127 0.16 -7.91 10.49
CA LEU A 127 -0.66 -7.55 9.32
C LEU A 127 -1.98 -6.85 9.72
N VAL A 128 -2.63 -7.30 10.79
CA VAL A 128 -3.98 -6.84 11.18
C VAL A 128 -4.00 -5.67 12.16
N THR A 129 -2.87 -5.32 12.79
CA THR A 129 -2.77 -4.14 13.68
C THR A 129 -2.20 -2.92 12.96
N ASP A 130 -2.09 -2.97 11.63
CA ASP A 130 -1.68 -1.80 10.84
C ASP A 130 -2.88 -0.89 10.54
N PRO A 131 -2.82 0.43 10.78
CA PRO A 131 -3.90 1.36 10.38
C PRO A 131 -4.19 1.35 8.87
N TYR A 132 -3.21 0.99 8.04
CA TYR A 132 -3.35 0.95 6.59
C TYR A 132 -3.99 -0.36 6.10
N ARG A 133 -4.28 -1.32 6.99
CA ARG A 133 -4.92 -2.62 6.64
C ARG A 133 -6.26 -2.49 5.91
N ILE A 134 -6.93 -1.34 6.04
CA ILE A 134 -8.20 -1.06 5.37
C ILE A 134 -8.05 -0.63 3.91
N LEU A 135 -6.81 -0.41 3.45
CA LEU A 135 -6.52 -0.10 2.06
C LEU A 135 -6.46 -1.39 1.23
N ILE A 136 -6.84 -1.27 -0.03
CA ILE A 136 -6.90 -2.39 -0.96
C ILE A 136 -5.55 -3.12 -1.05
N ASP A 137 -5.57 -4.45 -1.00
CA ASP A 137 -4.41 -5.35 -1.07
C ASP A 137 -3.29 -5.08 -0.04
N TYR A 138 -3.54 -4.29 1.01
CA TYR A 138 -2.49 -3.86 1.93
C TYR A 138 -1.78 -5.01 2.64
N PRO A 139 -2.46 -6.03 3.22
CA PRO A 139 -1.78 -7.15 3.89
C PRO A 139 -0.82 -7.91 2.97
N LYS A 140 -1.23 -8.12 1.71
CA LYS A 140 -0.41 -8.78 0.68
C LYS A 140 0.85 -7.99 0.36
N ASN A 141 0.72 -6.66 0.25
CA ASN A 141 1.84 -5.77 -0.07
C ASN A 141 2.74 -5.47 1.13
N LYS A 142 2.19 -5.51 2.35
CA LYS A 142 2.97 -5.51 3.58
C LYS A 142 3.84 -6.76 3.68
N PHE A 143 3.30 -7.93 3.34
CA PHE A 143 4.11 -9.14 3.24
C PHE A 143 5.23 -9.01 2.20
N ARG A 144 4.95 -8.49 0.99
CA ARG A 144 6.00 -8.24 -0.02
C ARG A 144 7.10 -7.34 0.49
N SER A 145 6.77 -6.32 1.28
CA SER A 145 7.77 -5.45 1.90
C SER A 145 8.65 -6.16 2.92
N MET A 146 8.13 -7.20 3.60
CA MET A 146 8.90 -8.05 4.52
C MET A 146 9.85 -9.00 3.79
N LEU A 147 9.65 -9.27 2.50
CA LEU A 147 10.56 -10.07 1.68
C LEU A 147 11.84 -9.31 1.27
N ILE A 148 11.95 -8.03 1.64
CA ILE A 148 13.12 -7.19 1.34
C ILE A 148 14.06 -7.24 2.55
N LEU A 149 15.12 -8.04 2.42
CA LEU A 149 16.09 -8.36 3.44
C LEU A 149 17.17 -7.27 3.53
N SER A 150 17.73 -7.08 4.72
CA SER A 150 18.82 -6.13 4.98
C SER A 150 20.18 -6.54 4.46
N GLY A 151 20.33 -7.79 4.03
CA GLY A 151 21.60 -8.34 3.61
C GLY A 151 21.47 -9.77 3.10
N HIS A 152 22.61 -10.36 2.77
CA HIS A 152 22.69 -11.73 2.28
C HIS A 152 22.54 -12.76 3.42
N PRO A 153 21.97 -13.95 3.13
CA PRO A 153 21.95 -15.06 4.09
C PRO A 153 23.37 -15.55 4.41
N SER A 154 23.51 -16.24 5.55
CA SER A 154 24.80 -16.84 5.92
C SER A 154 25.29 -17.82 4.83
N ASN A 155 26.61 -17.91 4.59
CA ASN A 155 27.32 -18.55 3.46
C ASN A 155 26.82 -19.92 2.92
N ASN A 156 25.92 -20.63 3.60
CA ASN A 156 25.41 -21.94 3.20
C ASN A 156 23.90 -21.97 2.87
N MET A 157 23.16 -20.87 3.05
CA MET A 157 21.73 -20.83 2.81
C MET A 157 21.42 -20.13 1.49
N SER A 158 20.84 -20.86 0.53
CA SER A 158 20.34 -20.27 -0.71
C SER A 158 19.01 -19.54 -0.46
N ILE A 159 18.80 -18.44 -1.20
CA ILE A 159 17.55 -17.71 -1.16
C ILE A 159 16.46 -18.58 -1.80
N PRO A 160 15.39 -18.95 -1.06
CA PRO A 160 14.31 -19.76 -1.61
C PRO A 160 13.51 -18.96 -2.64
N ASN A 161 13.07 -19.62 -3.71
CA ASN A 161 12.18 -19.04 -4.69
C ASN A 161 10.72 -19.31 -4.31
N LEU A 162 9.88 -18.27 -4.29
CA LEU A 162 8.44 -18.42 -4.14
C LEU A 162 7.86 -18.61 -5.54
N THR A 163 7.08 -19.67 -5.75
CA THR A 163 6.62 -20.12 -7.08
C THR A 163 5.75 -19.12 -7.84
N ILE A 164 5.28 -18.05 -7.20
CA ILE A 164 4.29 -17.12 -7.74
C ILE A 164 4.95 -15.79 -8.07
N PRO A 165 4.67 -15.21 -9.25
CA PRO A 165 5.27 -13.94 -9.65
C PRO A 165 4.96 -12.83 -8.65
N ASN A 166 5.88 -11.88 -8.53
CA ASN A 166 5.79 -10.72 -7.62
C ASN A 166 5.92 -11.04 -6.12
N PHE A 167 6.28 -12.29 -5.77
CA PHE A 167 6.74 -12.63 -4.43
C PHE A 167 8.16 -13.16 -4.57
N GLN A 168 9.14 -12.36 -4.20
CA GLN A 168 10.53 -12.77 -4.26
C GLN A 168 11.29 -12.12 -3.11
N PHE A 169 12.23 -12.87 -2.54
CA PHE A 169 13.18 -12.30 -1.60
C PHE A 169 14.16 -11.41 -2.34
N LEU A 170 14.30 -10.18 -1.86
CA LEU A 170 15.19 -9.17 -2.40
C LEU A 170 16.15 -8.73 -1.31
N ILE A 171 17.28 -8.19 -1.72
CA ILE A 171 18.27 -7.63 -0.81
C ILE A 171 18.32 -6.14 -1.07
N LEU A 172 18.28 -5.38 0.01
CA LEU A 172 18.47 -3.94 0.03
C LEU A 172 19.26 -3.61 1.28
N GLU A 173 20.56 -3.38 1.13
CA GLU A 173 21.42 -3.14 2.28
C GLU A 173 21.15 -1.74 2.90
N PRO A 174 21.31 -1.58 4.23
CA PRO A 174 21.42 -0.25 4.79
C PRO A 174 22.61 0.48 4.13
N GLY A 175 22.40 1.71 3.67
CA GLY A 175 23.42 2.48 2.95
C GLY A 175 23.48 2.24 1.43
N ALA A 176 22.59 1.42 0.87
CA ALA A 176 22.41 1.27 -0.57
C ALA A 176 22.19 2.62 -1.29
N SER A 177 22.58 2.71 -2.57
CA SER A 177 22.45 3.95 -3.34
C SER A 177 20.99 4.29 -3.67
N LEU A 178 20.73 5.55 -4.02
CA LEU A 178 19.40 6.01 -4.47
C LEU A 178 18.85 5.17 -5.63
N GLU A 179 19.70 4.84 -6.59
CA GLU A 179 19.38 4.02 -7.76
C GLU A 179 19.01 2.60 -7.35
N GLU A 180 19.71 2.03 -6.37
CA GLU A 180 19.45 0.70 -5.85
C GLU A 180 18.11 0.65 -5.08
N TYR A 181 17.80 1.66 -4.27
CA TYR A 181 16.47 1.80 -3.66
C TYR A 181 15.37 1.86 -4.72
N ILE A 182 15.57 2.62 -5.81
CA ILE A 182 14.62 2.70 -6.92
C ILE A 182 14.47 1.34 -7.59
N ASP A 183 15.58 0.69 -7.90
CA ASP A 183 15.58 -0.60 -8.59
C ASP A 183 14.85 -1.68 -7.79
N VAL A 184 15.20 -1.83 -6.51
CA VAL A 184 14.59 -2.81 -5.62
C VAL A 184 13.11 -2.48 -5.39
N LEU A 185 12.78 -1.26 -4.96
CA LEU A 185 11.41 -0.94 -4.53
C LEU A 185 10.43 -0.70 -5.67
N VAL A 186 10.87 -0.16 -6.80
CA VAL A 186 9.97 0.15 -7.93
C VAL A 186 9.92 -0.98 -8.93
N TYR A 187 11.07 -1.53 -9.33
CA TYR A 187 11.14 -2.46 -10.46
C TYR A 187 11.11 -3.94 -10.03
N LYS A 188 11.69 -4.29 -8.88
CA LYS A 188 11.81 -5.69 -8.46
C LYS A 188 10.79 -6.13 -7.40
N SER A 189 10.39 -5.28 -6.47
CA SER A 189 9.62 -5.68 -5.26
C SER A 189 8.25 -6.28 -5.52
N GLY A 190 7.64 -6.01 -6.68
CA GLY A 190 6.26 -6.40 -6.96
C GLY A 190 5.23 -5.72 -6.05
N ILE A 191 5.63 -4.70 -5.27
CA ILE A 191 4.71 -3.93 -4.42
C ILE A 191 3.65 -3.27 -5.32
N TYR A 192 2.40 -3.62 -5.05
CA TYR A 192 1.19 -3.28 -5.78
C TYR A 192 1.22 -3.66 -7.27
N ALA A 193 1.78 -4.84 -7.59
CA ALA A 193 1.78 -5.38 -8.94
C ALA A 193 0.37 -5.62 -9.52
N GLU A 194 -0.66 -5.76 -8.67
CA GLU A 194 -2.05 -5.91 -9.08
C GLU A 194 -2.64 -4.62 -9.70
N HIS A 195 -2.01 -3.47 -9.46
CA HIS A 195 -2.54 -2.16 -9.84
C HIS A 195 -1.66 -1.52 -10.92
N LYS A 196 -2.30 -1.06 -12.00
CA LYS A 196 -1.63 -0.40 -13.12
C LYS A 196 -1.20 1.02 -12.72
N ILE A 197 0.01 1.16 -12.19
CA ILE A 197 0.60 2.44 -11.79
C ILE A 197 1.86 2.67 -12.61
N SER A 198 1.99 3.85 -13.19
CA SER A 198 3.19 4.17 -13.96
C SER A 198 4.42 4.20 -13.06
N ASN A 199 5.53 3.65 -13.56
CA ASN A 199 6.81 3.66 -12.84
C ASN A 199 7.26 5.09 -12.52
N LYS A 200 6.93 6.07 -13.37
CA LYS A 200 7.18 7.50 -13.11
C LYS A 200 6.59 7.95 -11.77
N VAL A 201 5.34 7.60 -11.48
CA VAL A 201 4.68 7.97 -10.21
C VAL A 201 5.34 7.24 -9.03
N LYS A 202 5.66 5.95 -9.19
CA LYS A 202 6.36 5.16 -8.15
C LYS A 202 7.72 5.77 -7.81
N VAL A 203 8.54 6.09 -8.81
CA VAL A 203 9.84 6.76 -8.65
C VAL A 203 9.69 8.12 -7.97
N GLN A 204 8.75 8.96 -8.43
CA GLN A 204 8.52 10.28 -7.81
C GLN A 204 8.11 10.18 -6.33
N LEU A 205 7.26 9.21 -5.97
CA LEU A 205 6.88 8.98 -4.58
C LEU A 205 8.09 8.56 -3.74
N LEU A 206 8.92 7.65 -4.26
CA LEU A 206 10.10 7.15 -3.57
C LEU A 206 11.18 8.22 -3.41
N LEU A 207 11.50 8.98 -4.46
CA LEU A 207 12.48 10.08 -4.41
C LEU A 207 12.10 11.10 -3.32
N ARG A 208 10.82 11.44 -3.18
CA ARG A 208 10.35 12.35 -2.11
C ARG A 208 10.57 11.80 -0.71
N ILE A 209 10.48 10.48 -0.54
CA ILE A 209 10.77 9.83 0.75
C ILE A 209 12.27 9.87 1.01
N LEU A 210 13.08 9.48 0.02
CA LEU A 210 14.54 9.43 0.14
C LEU A 210 15.13 10.81 0.41
N THR A 211 14.77 11.83 -0.38
CA THR A 211 15.21 13.22 -0.15
C THR A 211 14.78 13.75 1.21
N ARG A 212 13.63 13.33 1.74
CA ARG A 212 13.22 13.70 3.11
C ARG A 212 14.11 13.00 4.15
N GLN A 213 14.36 11.71 3.99
CA GLN A 213 15.21 10.94 4.91
C GLN A 213 16.65 11.48 4.92
N GLU A 214 17.21 11.85 3.76
CA GLU A 214 18.54 12.47 3.65
C GLU A 214 18.61 13.81 4.39
N ARG A 215 17.55 14.63 4.34
CA ARG A 215 17.50 15.90 5.09
C ARG A 215 17.45 15.67 6.60
N GLU A 216 16.71 14.65 7.04
CA GLU A 216 16.59 14.32 8.47
C GLU A 216 17.91 13.76 9.03
N LYS A 217 18.66 12.99 8.22
CA LYS A 217 19.95 12.40 8.63
C LYS A 217 21.15 13.35 8.48
N GLY A 218 21.11 14.23 7.50
CA GLY A 218 22.22 15.07 7.07
C GLY A 218 22.78 14.63 5.71
N VAL A 219 23.11 15.60 4.86
CA VAL A 219 23.57 15.36 3.48
C VAL A 219 24.86 14.52 3.50
N GLY A 220 24.84 13.38 2.82
CA GLY A 220 25.98 12.46 2.70
C GLY A 220 26.08 11.38 3.79
N ALA A 221 25.18 11.37 4.78
CA ALA A 221 25.11 10.28 5.76
C ALA A 221 24.46 9.03 5.13
N LEU A 222 25.09 7.86 5.31
CA LEU A 222 24.54 6.58 4.84
C LEU A 222 23.33 6.17 5.67
N PHE A 223 22.28 5.63 5.04
CA PHE A 223 21.11 5.10 5.74
C PHE A 223 21.46 3.90 6.63
N ASP A 224 20.91 3.87 7.84
CA ASP A 224 21.01 2.70 8.71
C ASP A 224 19.81 1.76 8.51
N ASN A 225 19.71 0.73 9.34
CA ASN A 225 18.61 -0.23 9.27
C ASN A 225 17.26 0.42 9.56
N ASP A 226 17.19 1.37 10.51
CA ASP A 226 15.95 2.04 10.89
C ASP A 226 15.47 2.98 9.78
N ASP A 227 16.40 3.71 9.15
CA ASP A 227 16.12 4.50 7.95
C ASP A 227 15.58 3.62 6.83
N ARG A 228 16.24 2.49 6.52
CA ARG A 228 15.80 1.58 5.46
C ARG A 228 14.39 1.08 5.73
N ALA A 229 14.14 0.59 6.94
CA ALA A 229 12.82 0.11 7.35
C ALA A 229 11.76 1.22 7.24
N ASN A 230 12.10 2.45 7.64
CA ASN A 230 11.22 3.60 7.52
C ASN A 230 10.92 3.95 6.05
N ILE A 231 11.93 3.96 5.17
CA ILE A 231 11.79 4.21 3.74
C ILE A 231 10.84 3.18 3.11
N ILE A 232 11.07 1.89 3.34
CA ILE A 232 10.21 0.80 2.82
C ILE A 232 8.77 0.97 3.30
N ARG A 233 8.59 1.20 4.61
CA ARG A 233 7.27 1.39 5.23
C ARG A 233 6.55 2.61 4.65
N LEU A 234 7.22 3.75 4.54
CA LEU A 234 6.65 4.97 3.98
C LEU A 234 6.31 4.81 2.50
N TYR A 235 7.14 4.10 1.73
CA TYR A 235 6.89 3.83 0.32
C TYR A 235 5.63 2.98 0.15
N LEU A 236 5.54 1.87 0.89
CA LEU A 236 4.35 1.02 0.93
C LEU A 236 3.09 1.83 1.29
N GLN A 237 3.14 2.62 2.37
CA GLN A 237 2.02 3.42 2.86
C GLN A 237 1.59 4.51 1.86
N LYS A 238 2.54 5.24 1.27
CA LYS A 238 2.22 6.29 0.28
C LYS A 238 1.67 5.71 -1.02
N LEU A 239 2.21 4.57 -1.47
CA LEU A 239 1.72 3.90 -2.67
C LEU A 239 0.32 3.33 -2.45
N ALA A 240 0.07 2.71 -1.30
CA ALA A 240 -1.26 2.25 -0.88
C ALA A 240 -2.29 3.38 -0.89
N PHE A 241 -1.92 4.51 -0.27
CA PHE A 241 -2.75 5.71 -0.24
C PHE A 241 -3.06 6.23 -1.65
N TYR A 242 -2.03 6.34 -2.49
CA TYR A 242 -2.18 6.80 -3.88
C TYR A 242 -3.18 5.94 -4.66
N ILE A 243 -3.05 4.62 -4.59
CA ILE A 243 -3.93 3.66 -5.28
C ILE A 243 -5.37 3.80 -4.80
N GLN A 244 -5.56 3.85 -3.48
CA GLN A 244 -6.90 3.95 -2.91
C GLN A 244 -7.58 5.27 -3.31
N VAL A 245 -6.83 6.37 -3.37
CA VAL A 245 -7.32 7.67 -3.84
C VAL A 245 -7.69 7.61 -5.32
N ASP A 246 -6.83 7.06 -6.17
CA ASP A 246 -7.11 6.96 -7.61
C ASP A 246 -8.35 6.11 -7.88
N ARG A 247 -8.49 4.98 -7.17
CA ARG A 247 -9.66 4.11 -7.26
C ARG A 247 -10.95 4.82 -6.85
N LEU A 248 -10.94 5.53 -5.71
CA LEU A 248 -12.11 6.27 -5.23
C LEU A 248 -12.47 7.43 -6.15
N TYR A 249 -11.46 8.14 -6.67
CA TYR A 249 -11.64 9.22 -7.63
C TYR A 249 -12.31 8.73 -8.92
N ARG A 250 -11.81 7.65 -9.52
CA ARG A 250 -12.42 7.03 -10.71
C ARG A 250 -13.84 6.56 -10.44
N ALA A 251 -14.10 5.97 -9.28
CA ALA A 251 -15.45 5.55 -8.89
C ALA A 251 -16.41 6.75 -8.75
N SER A 252 -15.93 7.86 -8.17
CA SER A 252 -16.71 9.10 -7.99
C SER A 252 -17.07 9.74 -9.33
N LEU A 253 -16.11 9.81 -10.26
CA LEU A 253 -16.38 10.28 -11.62
C LEU A 253 -17.41 9.40 -12.35
N LYS A 254 -17.25 8.07 -12.28
CA LYS A 254 -18.22 7.11 -12.87
C LYS A 254 -19.61 7.23 -12.23
N ALA A 255 -19.69 7.54 -10.93
CA ALA A 255 -20.96 7.77 -10.26
C ALA A 255 -21.62 9.07 -10.75
N LYS A 256 -20.87 10.18 -10.83
CA LYS A 256 -21.38 11.45 -11.33
C LYS A 256 -21.81 11.39 -12.79
N GLU A 257 -21.06 10.66 -13.61
CA GLU A 257 -21.43 10.39 -15.00
C GLU A 257 -22.80 9.69 -15.10
N ARG A 258 -23.03 8.65 -14.29
CA ARG A 258 -24.32 7.96 -14.25
C ARG A 258 -25.44 8.88 -13.78
N GLU A 259 -25.19 9.73 -12.80
CA GLU A 259 -26.14 10.73 -12.30
C GLU A 259 -26.55 11.73 -13.39
N VAL A 260 -25.59 12.27 -14.13
CA VAL A 260 -25.84 13.20 -15.25
C VAL A 260 -26.62 12.50 -16.37
N LYS A 261 -26.24 11.27 -16.72
CA LYS A 261 -26.94 10.47 -17.74
C LYS A 261 -28.39 10.21 -17.33
N ASN A 262 -28.61 9.80 -16.09
CA ASN A 262 -29.96 9.56 -15.56
C ASN A 262 -30.79 10.85 -15.52
N SER A 263 -30.17 11.99 -15.18
CA SER A 263 -30.83 13.29 -15.19
C SER A 263 -31.28 13.67 -16.61
N LEU A 264 -30.42 13.49 -17.61
CA LEU A 264 -30.75 13.73 -19.02
C LEU A 264 -31.89 12.83 -19.50
N LEU A 265 -31.88 11.54 -19.13
CA LEU A 265 -32.94 10.60 -19.49
C LEU A 265 -34.30 10.96 -18.88
N ARG A 266 -34.33 11.51 -17.65
CA ARG A 266 -35.56 12.03 -17.04
C ARG A 266 -36.11 13.21 -17.86
N TYR A 267 -35.27 14.16 -18.24
CA TYR A 267 -35.69 15.28 -19.09
C TYR A 267 -36.24 14.83 -20.45
N THR A 268 -35.68 13.80 -21.08
CA THR A 268 -36.19 13.29 -22.36
C THR A 268 -37.51 12.55 -22.23
N ASN A 269 -37.77 11.91 -21.10
CA ASN A 269 -39.01 11.15 -20.88
C ASN A 269 -40.17 12.05 -20.42
N ASP A 270 -39.87 13.09 -19.65
CA ASP A 270 -40.88 14.04 -19.15
C ASP A 270 -41.26 15.09 -20.22
N SER A 271 -40.41 15.30 -21.21
CA SER A 271 -40.74 16.16 -22.36
C SER A 271 -41.56 15.39 -23.39
N ASN A 272 -42.89 15.50 -23.24
CA ASN A 272 -43.86 15.38 -24.31
C ASN A 272 -43.26 15.99 -25.61
N ILE A 273 -43.15 15.19 -26.67
CA ILE A 273 -42.23 15.26 -27.83
C ILE A 273 -42.22 16.61 -28.61
N ALA A 274 -43.04 17.59 -28.25
CA ALA A 274 -43.17 18.88 -28.92
C ALA A 274 -42.00 19.88 -28.72
N SER A 275 -41.12 19.72 -27.71
CA SER A 275 -40.12 20.73 -27.33
C SER A 275 -38.72 20.56 -27.97
N TYR A 276 -38.42 19.44 -28.63
CA TYR A 276 -37.07 19.13 -29.11
C TYR A 276 -36.53 20.10 -30.17
N LYS A 277 -37.39 20.85 -30.88
CA LYS A 277 -36.97 21.89 -31.83
C LYS A 277 -36.44 23.16 -31.14
N THR A 278 -36.84 23.44 -29.91
CA THR A 278 -36.45 24.69 -29.21
C THR A 278 -35.11 24.57 -28.47
N LEU A 279 -34.72 23.38 -28.01
CA LEU A 279 -33.49 23.17 -27.23
C LEU A 279 -32.20 23.18 -28.07
N LYS A 280 -32.25 22.77 -29.35
CA LYS A 280 -31.10 22.92 -30.27
C LYS A 280 -30.70 24.39 -30.47
N SER A 281 -31.64 25.34 -30.29
CA SER A 281 -31.39 26.77 -30.39
C SER A 281 -30.75 27.39 -29.14
N GLN A 282 -30.88 26.79 -27.95
CA GLN A 282 -30.29 27.36 -26.72
C GLN A 282 -28.86 26.86 -26.45
N ARG A 283 -28.50 25.67 -26.94
CA ARG A 283 -27.16 25.09 -26.74
C ARG A 283 -26.05 25.90 -27.44
N SER A 284 -26.37 26.70 -28.45
CA SER A 284 -25.44 27.60 -29.14
C SER A 284 -25.18 28.93 -28.40
N ARG A 285 -25.96 29.30 -27.38
CA ARG A 285 -25.76 30.56 -26.64
C ARG A 285 -24.93 30.44 -25.37
N ILE A 286 -24.85 29.26 -24.76
CA ILE A 286 -24.17 29.06 -23.47
C ILE A 286 -22.64 28.87 -23.62
N MET A 287 -22.15 28.61 -24.84
CA MET A 287 -20.72 28.38 -25.12
C MET A 287 -20.02 29.55 -25.82
N ARG A 288 -20.48 30.81 -25.62
CA ARG A 288 -19.67 31.98 -25.98
C ARG A 288 -18.98 32.52 -24.72
N PRO A 289 -17.65 32.39 -24.58
CA PRO A 289 -16.92 33.11 -23.56
C PRO A 289 -17.04 34.61 -23.87
N GLN A 290 -17.57 35.39 -22.93
CA GLN A 290 -17.42 36.84 -23.00
C GLN A 290 -15.95 37.15 -22.75
N THR A 291 -15.25 37.55 -23.81
CA THR A 291 -13.94 38.20 -23.73
C THR A 291 -14.14 39.58 -23.10
N ILE A 292 -13.93 39.68 -21.79
CA ILE A 292 -13.78 40.95 -21.10
C ILE A 292 -12.29 41.32 -21.21
N LEU A 293 -12.00 42.36 -21.99
CA LEU A 293 -10.75 43.10 -21.90
C LEU A 293 -10.77 43.83 -20.56
N ASP A 294 -9.77 43.60 -19.71
CA ASP A 294 -9.35 44.64 -18.78
C ASP A 294 -7.88 44.52 -18.42
N SER A 295 -7.26 45.69 -18.30
CA SER A 295 -5.82 45.94 -18.27
C SER A 295 -5.31 46.30 -16.86
N SER A 296 -4.19 45.65 -16.46
CA SER A 296 -3.13 46.14 -15.54
C SER A 296 -3.42 46.22 -14.01
N PRO A 297 -2.41 46.41 -13.13
CA PRO A 297 -1.11 45.72 -13.02
C PRO A 297 -0.75 45.27 -11.57
N THR A 298 0.24 44.37 -11.46
CA THR A 298 1.20 44.11 -10.35
C THR A 298 0.76 44.09 -8.88
N SER A 299 0.94 42.92 -8.24
CA SER A 299 1.28 42.81 -6.81
C SER A 299 2.09 41.53 -6.57
N LYS A 300 3.33 41.70 -6.09
CA LYS A 300 4.24 40.62 -5.69
C LYS A 300 3.80 40.12 -4.31
N GLY A 301 3.11 38.99 -4.25
CA GLY A 301 2.81 38.26 -3.02
C GLY A 301 3.51 36.91 -3.03
N SER A 302 4.51 36.74 -2.16
CA SER A 302 5.16 35.47 -1.87
C SER A 302 4.14 34.52 -1.25
N PHE A 303 3.65 33.55 -2.04
CA PHE A 303 2.75 32.51 -1.58
C PHE A 303 3.51 31.19 -1.51
N LEU A 304 3.29 30.47 -0.40
CA LEU A 304 3.87 29.19 -0.03
C LEU A 304 3.86 28.22 -1.21
N GLN A 305 5.01 27.59 -1.46
CA GLN A 305 5.14 26.45 -2.37
C GLN A 305 4.26 25.31 -1.87
N ASP A 306 3.01 25.31 -2.30
CA ASP A 306 2.21 24.09 -2.40
C ASP A 306 2.78 23.34 -3.60
N ASP A 307 3.45 22.23 -3.30
CA ASP A 307 4.25 21.41 -4.20
C ASP A 307 3.32 20.60 -5.12
N GLY A 308 2.61 21.35 -5.96
CA GLY A 308 1.64 20.91 -6.96
C GLY A 308 2.27 19.87 -7.86
N LEU A 309 2.00 18.60 -7.55
CA LEU A 309 2.17 17.51 -8.50
C LEU A 309 1.26 17.81 -9.68
N ASP A 310 1.81 18.41 -10.73
CA ASP A 310 1.28 18.35 -12.08
C ASP A 310 1.21 16.87 -12.46
N TYR A 311 0.07 16.26 -12.14
CA TYR A 311 -0.20 14.88 -12.46
C TYR A 311 -0.50 14.81 -13.95
N PRO A 312 0.33 14.12 -14.75
CA PRO A 312 -0.02 13.87 -16.14
C PRO A 312 -1.34 13.10 -16.16
N TYR A 313 -2.35 13.73 -16.75
CA TYR A 313 -3.67 13.17 -16.95
C TYR A 313 -3.56 11.95 -17.86
N TYR A 314 -3.59 10.75 -17.28
CA TYR A 314 -3.63 9.51 -18.04
C TYR A 314 -5.07 9.21 -18.45
N SER A 315 -5.35 9.35 -19.75
CA SER A 315 -6.54 8.77 -20.36
C SER A 315 -6.31 7.27 -20.54
N ASP A 316 -6.62 6.48 -19.50
CA ASP A 316 -6.72 5.02 -19.64
C ASP A 316 -7.96 4.67 -20.47
N THR A 317 -7.81 4.58 -21.79
CA THR A 317 -8.84 4.05 -22.70
C THR A 317 -8.54 2.59 -23.07
N THR A 318 -8.15 1.75 -22.11
CA THR A 318 -7.87 0.33 -22.33
C THR A 318 -8.59 -0.59 -21.33
N GLU A 319 -9.89 -0.37 -21.13
CA GLU A 319 -10.77 -1.38 -20.53
C GLU A 319 -11.87 -1.78 -21.52
N SER A 320 -11.70 -2.99 -22.05
CA SER A 320 -12.72 -3.96 -22.48
C SER A 320 -13.76 -3.50 -23.50
N GLN A 321 -13.45 -3.79 -24.77
CA GLN A 321 -14.45 -3.98 -25.82
C GLN A 321 -15.25 -5.27 -25.55
N ALA A 322 -16.39 -5.14 -24.88
CA ALA A 322 -17.44 -6.14 -24.92
C ALA A 322 -18.80 -5.41 -24.97
N SER A 323 -19.19 -5.09 -26.20
CA SER A 323 -20.55 -5.00 -26.73
C SER A 323 -21.67 -4.47 -25.82
N SER A 324 -22.03 -3.20 -26.01
CA SER A 324 -23.39 -2.82 -26.42
C SER A 324 -23.38 -1.47 -27.14
N SER A 325 -24.05 -1.44 -28.29
CA SER A 325 -23.95 -0.49 -29.40
C SER A 325 -24.58 0.89 -29.14
N ALA A 326 -24.21 1.58 -28.06
CA ALA A 326 -24.67 2.94 -27.80
C ALA A 326 -23.52 3.83 -27.33
N SER A 327 -22.81 4.42 -28.30
CA SER A 327 -22.02 5.65 -28.19
C SER A 327 -21.39 5.89 -26.81
N SER A 328 -20.31 5.19 -26.50
CA SER A 328 -19.44 5.52 -25.37
C SER A 328 -18.63 6.78 -25.72
N THR A 329 -19.31 7.91 -25.92
CA THR A 329 -18.63 9.21 -25.89
C THR A 329 -17.88 9.28 -24.57
N ASN A 330 -16.56 9.47 -24.61
CA ASN A 330 -15.70 9.56 -23.43
C ASN A 330 -16.23 10.62 -22.45
N PHE A 331 -17.15 10.25 -21.55
CA PHE A 331 -17.87 11.18 -20.69
C PHE A 331 -16.95 11.85 -19.65
N VAL A 332 -15.77 11.28 -19.41
CA VAL A 332 -14.69 11.91 -18.62
C VAL A 332 -14.26 13.27 -19.20
N LYS A 333 -14.57 13.55 -20.48
CA LYS A 333 -14.36 14.88 -21.09
C LYS A 333 -15.38 15.94 -20.67
N PHE A 334 -16.50 15.57 -20.04
CA PHE A 334 -17.53 16.54 -19.62
C PHE A 334 -17.19 17.25 -18.32
N PHE A 335 -16.29 16.70 -17.49
CA PHE A 335 -15.90 17.34 -16.25
C PHE A 335 -14.81 18.38 -16.49
N THR A 336 -14.99 19.56 -15.91
CA THR A 336 -13.97 20.60 -15.90
C THR A 336 -12.74 20.14 -15.12
N LEU A 337 -11.59 20.79 -15.34
CA LEU A 337 -10.38 20.49 -14.56
C LEU A 337 -10.59 20.78 -13.08
N GLU A 338 -11.38 21.80 -12.75
CA GLU A 338 -11.75 22.17 -11.39
C GLU A 338 -12.58 21.06 -10.72
N GLU A 339 -13.62 20.56 -11.37
CA GLU A 339 -14.42 19.44 -10.85
C GLU A 339 -13.57 18.19 -10.61
N LYS A 340 -12.68 17.86 -11.55
CA LYS A 340 -11.74 16.73 -11.40
C LYS A 340 -10.82 16.92 -10.20
N SER A 341 -10.30 18.13 -10.00
CA SER A 341 -9.49 18.47 -8.83
C SER A 341 -10.29 18.27 -7.54
N VAL A 342 -11.52 18.79 -7.47
CA VAL A 342 -12.41 18.66 -6.31
C VAL A 342 -12.69 17.19 -5.98
N PHE A 343 -13.08 16.36 -6.96
CA PHE A 343 -13.32 14.94 -6.72
C PHE A 343 -12.08 14.20 -6.22
N ARG A 344 -10.90 14.60 -6.71
CA ARG A 344 -9.64 14.00 -6.28
C ARG A 344 -9.29 14.39 -4.85
N GLU A 345 -9.45 15.66 -4.47
CA GLU A 345 -9.23 16.12 -3.11
C GLU A 345 -10.23 15.51 -2.12
N GLN A 346 -11.50 15.39 -2.50
CA GLN A 346 -12.50 14.67 -1.71
C GLN A 346 -12.09 13.21 -1.50
N SER A 347 -11.57 12.55 -2.54
CA SER A 347 -11.08 11.18 -2.46
C SER A 347 -9.87 11.07 -1.53
N LYS A 348 -8.90 11.99 -1.61
CA LYS A 348 -7.77 12.07 -0.66
C LYS A 348 -8.23 12.23 0.78
N MET A 349 -9.15 13.16 1.03
CA MET A 349 -9.68 13.43 2.36
C MET A 349 -10.41 12.20 2.92
N ALA A 350 -11.25 11.55 2.12
CA ALA A 350 -11.97 10.35 2.54
C ALA A 350 -11.02 9.21 2.95
N VAL A 351 -9.93 9.00 2.19
CA VAL A 351 -8.93 7.98 2.53
C VAL A 351 -8.18 8.35 3.82
N ARG A 352 -7.79 9.62 4.01
CA ARG A 352 -7.14 10.08 5.25
C ARG A 352 -8.03 9.87 6.47
N ILE A 353 -9.29 10.33 6.41
CA ILE A 353 -10.25 10.17 7.50
C ILE A 353 -10.40 8.69 7.86
N ARG A 354 -10.45 7.80 6.87
CA ARG A 354 -10.57 6.37 7.12
C ARG A 354 -9.34 5.79 7.83
N ILE A 355 -8.12 6.15 7.42
CA ILE A 355 -6.89 5.70 8.08
C ILE A 355 -6.79 6.25 9.51
N GLU A 356 -7.16 7.51 9.74
CA GLU A 356 -7.14 8.10 11.09
C GLU A 356 -8.15 7.43 12.03
N ARG A 357 -9.34 7.08 11.52
CA ARG A 357 -10.32 6.30 12.29
C ARG A 357 -9.74 4.95 12.71
N GLU A 358 -9.10 4.24 11.80
CA GLU A 358 -8.44 2.96 12.12
C GLU A 358 -7.31 3.11 13.12
N ARG A 359 -6.51 4.18 13.01
CA ARG A 359 -5.45 4.45 13.97
C ARG A 359 -6.02 4.66 15.37
N ASN A 360 -7.10 5.44 15.48
CA ASN A 360 -7.75 5.68 16.76
C ASN A 360 -8.37 4.40 17.34
N MET A 361 -8.98 3.55 16.51
CA MET A 361 -9.55 2.27 16.96
C MET A 361 -8.49 1.26 17.44
N LEU A 362 -7.24 1.37 17.00
CA LEU A 362 -6.15 0.50 17.46
C LEU A 362 -5.48 0.98 18.77
N LEU A 363 -5.80 2.20 19.22
CA LEU A 363 -5.24 2.76 20.47
C LEU A 363 -6.11 2.46 21.70
N TYR A 364 -7.36 2.05 21.50
CA TYR A 364 -8.32 1.65 22.53
C TYR A 364 -8.53 0.14 22.44
#